data_AF-A0A0C3CQX6-F1
#
_entry.id   AF-A0A0C3CQX6-F1
#
_cell.length_a   1.000
_cell.length_b   1.000
_cell.length_c   1.000
_cell.angle_alpha   90.00
_cell.angle_beta   90.00
_cell.angle_gamma   90.00
#
_symmetry.space_group_name_H-M   'P 1'
#
loop_
_entity.id
_entity.type
_entity.pdbx_description
1 polymer ?
#
loop_
_entity_poly.entity_id
_entity_poly.type
_entity_poly.pdbx_seq_one_letter_code
_entity_poly.pdbx_strand_id
1 'polypeptide(L)'
;MQTREVEDQTTATADAEESSSGSLTMNDHADKLGNPPPLRFSFRWITLCLYLVFLLFCNVLIPCLLYYLLQILVRYRHKYGPLNDDKWWHLDFFMWVYTLCLFVFAFPLAIAPAIPLYNFFLMSTAMLVGPLGIVYLISLLAFRLPGVWCSSDGPGTPMKPAVFYIVEDIVAVDFMHGRDYRTAIHERWHASPPFRKMMSHLTLYWGLSVLLYVGITAAVTWAAPFGFAFGWVLGQFFIWAAVSALGSWMLTKWGLAAERHWWSQQKHTEKGDSLG
;
A
#
# COMPACT_ATOMS: atom_id res chain seq x y z
N MET A 1 87.51 43.07 25.55
CA MET A 1 86.46 42.28 24.86
C MET A 1 86.17 41.08 25.76
N GLN A 2 85.43 41.23 26.86
CA GLN A 2 83.98 41.45 27.00
C GLN A 2 83.20 40.12 26.89
N THR A 3 82.77 39.64 28.08
CA THR A 3 81.65 38.71 28.44
C THR A 3 81.69 37.30 27.84
N ARG A 4 81.85 36.16 28.53
CA ARG A 4 81.31 35.58 29.80
C ARG A 4 79.78 35.58 29.94
N GLU A 5 79.26 34.36 30.10
CA GLU A 5 77.98 33.94 30.69
C GLU A 5 76.70 34.19 29.88
N VAL A 6 76.14 33.13 29.28
CA VAL A 6 74.81 32.57 29.59
C VAL A 6 74.79 31.11 29.13
N GLU A 7 75.21 30.22 30.01
CA GLU A 7 74.74 28.84 30.08
C GLU A 7 73.67 28.86 31.17
N ASP A 8 72.39 28.92 30.80
CA ASP A 8 71.31 28.21 31.50
C ASP A 8 69.99 28.42 30.75
N GLN A 9 69.20 27.34 30.66
CA GLN A 9 67.75 27.34 30.43
C GLN A 9 67.23 28.14 29.23
N THR A 10 66.97 27.44 28.13
CA THR A 10 65.67 27.35 27.43
C THR A 10 65.94 26.87 26.00
N THR A 11 66.03 25.57 25.77
CA THR A 11 65.36 24.86 24.65
C THR A 11 65.42 23.37 24.94
N ALA A 12 64.69 22.95 25.97
CA ALA A 12 64.30 21.57 26.13
C ALA A 12 63.20 21.27 25.10
N THR A 13 63.57 20.78 23.92
CA THR A 13 62.72 20.05 22.95
C THR A 13 63.53 19.78 21.68
N ALA A 14 64.48 18.85 21.73
CA ALA A 14 65.15 18.39 20.50
C ALA A 14 65.73 16.95 20.56
N ASP A 15 65.61 16.24 21.67
CA ASP A 15 66.23 14.91 21.82
C ASP A 15 65.16 13.85 22.14
N ALA A 16 64.43 13.39 21.12
CA ALA A 16 63.62 12.18 21.21
C ALA A 16 63.29 11.61 19.83
N GLU A 17 64.25 11.52 18.90
CA GLU A 17 63.96 10.86 17.62
C GLU A 17 65.23 10.34 16.90
N GLU A 18 66.03 9.51 17.57
CA GLU A 18 66.89 8.58 16.84
C GLU A 18 67.25 7.36 17.70
N SER A 19 67.21 6.17 17.05
CA SER A 19 67.55 4.84 17.57
C SER A 19 66.45 4.05 18.28
N SER A 20 65.63 3.34 17.50
CA SER A 20 65.41 1.89 17.72
C SER A 20 64.79 1.27 16.47
N SER A 21 65.60 1.22 15.42
CA SER A 21 65.42 0.25 14.33
C SER A 21 65.63 -1.15 14.91
N GLY A 22 64.54 -1.89 15.10
CA GLY A 22 64.62 -3.27 15.58
C GLY A 22 63.26 -3.85 15.96
N SER A 23 62.72 -4.71 15.08
CA SER A 23 61.66 -5.68 15.40
C SER A 23 60.25 -5.13 15.65
N LEU A 24 59.66 -4.43 14.66
CA LEU A 24 58.21 -4.47 14.45
C LEU A 24 57.95 -5.37 13.26
N THR A 25 57.52 -6.58 13.60
CA THR A 25 57.31 -7.72 12.73
C THR A 25 56.52 -7.35 11.48
N MET A 26 57.12 -7.71 10.35
CA MET A 26 56.58 -7.79 8.99
C MET A 26 55.39 -8.77 8.86
N ASN A 27 54.64 -9.00 9.93
CA ASN A 27 53.44 -9.83 10.00
C ASN A 27 52.15 -8.99 9.96
N ASP A 28 52.18 -7.73 10.42
CA ASP A 28 50.95 -6.92 10.57
C ASP A 28 50.45 -6.29 9.24
N HIS A 29 51.34 -6.17 8.25
CA HIS A 29 51.00 -5.70 6.91
C HIS A 29 50.65 -6.82 5.92
N ALA A 30 51.10 -8.06 6.18
CA ALA A 30 50.78 -9.22 5.35
C ALA A 30 49.35 -9.74 5.59
N ASP A 31 48.80 -9.54 6.79
CA ASP A 31 47.44 -9.98 7.14
C ASP A 31 46.32 -9.09 6.55
N LYS A 32 46.67 -7.91 6.01
CA LYS A 32 45.73 -6.99 5.36
C LYS A 32 45.57 -7.21 3.86
N LEU A 33 46.31 -8.15 3.25
CA LEU A 33 46.36 -8.32 1.80
C LEU A 33 45.97 -9.73 1.31
N GLY A 34 45.05 -10.40 2.00
CA GLY A 34 44.63 -11.76 1.59
C GLY A 34 43.21 -12.17 1.93
N ASN A 35 42.53 -11.50 2.86
CA ASN A 35 41.18 -11.87 3.25
C ASN A 35 40.21 -10.72 3.01
N PRO A 36 39.12 -10.92 2.23
CA PRO A 36 38.07 -9.92 2.14
C PRO A 36 37.54 -9.63 3.56
N PRO A 37 37.15 -8.38 3.85
CA PRO A 37 36.63 -8.01 5.16
C PRO A 37 35.51 -8.98 5.56
N PRO A 38 35.53 -9.58 6.77
CA PRO A 38 34.58 -10.59 7.16
C PRO A 38 33.17 -9.99 7.16
N LEU A 39 32.34 -10.45 6.21
CA LEU A 39 30.92 -10.12 6.14
C LEU A 39 30.20 -10.80 7.31
N ARG A 40 30.11 -10.11 8.45
CA ARG A 40 29.39 -10.59 9.64
C ARG A 40 27.88 -10.50 9.42
N PHE A 41 27.31 -11.48 8.73
CA PHE A 41 25.86 -11.64 8.64
C PHE A 41 25.36 -12.48 9.82
N SER A 42 24.75 -11.83 10.82
CA SER A 42 24.01 -12.51 11.89
C SER A 42 22.62 -12.89 11.39
N PHE A 43 22.44 -14.10 10.87
CA PHE A 43 21.13 -14.61 10.48
C PHE A 43 20.35 -15.14 11.69
N ARG A 44 19.28 -14.44 12.09
CA ARG A 44 18.32 -14.98 13.05
C ARG A 44 17.37 -15.91 12.30
N TRP A 45 17.39 -17.20 12.65
CA TRP A 45 16.50 -18.22 12.09
C TRP A 45 15.02 -17.81 12.10
N ILE A 46 14.59 -17.08 13.13
CA ILE A 46 13.24 -16.51 13.23
C ILE A 46 12.92 -15.59 12.05
N THR A 47 13.84 -14.72 11.64
CA THR A 47 13.64 -13.80 10.52
C THR A 47 13.52 -14.56 9.20
N LEU A 48 14.31 -15.63 9.02
CA LEU A 48 14.20 -16.51 7.86
C LEU A 48 12.87 -17.27 7.83
N CYS A 49 12.43 -17.81 8.96
CA CYS A 49 11.13 -18.49 9.06
C CYS A 49 9.97 -17.53 8.79
N LEU A 50 9.98 -16.33 9.39
CA LEU A 50 8.97 -15.30 9.13
C LEU A 50 8.97 -14.90 7.65
N TYR A 51 10.13 -14.74 7.04
CA TYR A 51 10.25 -14.41 5.62
C TYR A 51 9.77 -15.54 4.70
N LEU A 52 10.02 -16.81 5.05
CA LEU A 52 9.51 -17.96 4.31
C LEU A 52 7.98 -18.07 4.40
N VAL A 53 7.41 -17.93 5.59
CA VAL A 53 5.94 -17.90 5.79
C VAL A 53 5.33 -16.76 5.00
N PHE A 54 5.96 -15.59 5.05
CA PHE A 54 5.57 -14.42 4.27
C PHE A 54 5.62 -14.67 2.76
N LEU A 55 6.71 -15.26 2.24
CA LEU A 55 6.85 -15.60 0.83
C LEU A 55 5.75 -16.58 0.39
N LEU A 56 5.46 -17.60 1.19
CA LEU A 56 4.45 -18.62 0.89
C LEU A 56 3.04 -18.01 0.90
N PHE A 57 2.74 -17.17 1.88
CA PHE A 57 1.47 -16.43 1.94
C PHE A 57 1.31 -15.49 0.73
N CYS A 58 2.29 -14.62 0.46
CA CYS A 58 2.16 -13.64 -0.61
C CYS A 58 2.27 -14.23 -2.02
N ASN A 59 3.09 -15.26 -2.25
CA ASN A 59 3.32 -15.81 -3.59
C ASN A 59 2.47 -17.04 -3.92
N VAL A 60 1.85 -17.70 -2.92
CA VAL A 60 0.99 -18.86 -3.17
C VAL A 60 -0.45 -18.56 -2.81
N LEU A 61 -0.73 -18.06 -1.61
CA LEU A 61 -2.11 -17.84 -1.21
C LEU A 61 -2.79 -16.77 -2.08
N ILE A 62 -2.13 -15.63 -2.32
CA ILE A 62 -2.72 -14.55 -3.12
C ILE A 62 -3.02 -15.02 -4.56
N PRO A 63 -2.09 -15.63 -5.31
CA PRO A 63 -2.41 -16.15 -6.65
C PRO A 63 -3.46 -17.26 -6.65
N CYS A 64 -3.46 -18.15 -5.65
CA CYS A 64 -4.48 -19.19 -5.55
C CYS A 64 -5.88 -18.61 -5.30
N LEU A 65 -6.01 -17.62 -4.42
CA LEU A 65 -7.28 -16.92 -4.20
C LEU A 65 -7.74 -16.22 -5.47
N LEU A 66 -6.85 -15.48 -6.15
CA LEU A 66 -7.16 -14.82 -7.42
C LEU A 66 -7.61 -15.81 -8.50
N TYR A 67 -6.90 -16.94 -8.64
CA TYR A 67 -7.26 -17.99 -9.59
C TYR A 67 -8.65 -18.55 -9.27
N TYR A 68 -8.95 -18.84 -8.01
CA TYR A 68 -10.25 -19.37 -7.59
C TYR A 68 -11.38 -18.36 -7.85
N LEU A 69 -11.16 -17.08 -7.55
CA LEU A 69 -12.14 -16.01 -7.80
C LEU A 69 -12.40 -15.83 -9.31
N LEU A 70 -11.34 -15.83 -10.12
CA LEU A 70 -11.46 -15.80 -11.58
C LEU A 70 -12.21 -17.03 -12.09
N GLN A 71 -11.97 -18.22 -11.53
CA GLN A 71 -12.72 -19.43 -11.89
C GLN A 71 -14.21 -19.29 -11.55
N ILE A 72 -14.55 -18.75 -10.38
CA ILE A 72 -15.95 -18.49 -10.00
C ILE A 72 -16.60 -17.54 -11.01
N LEU A 73 -15.95 -16.42 -11.31
CA LEU A 73 -16.51 -15.39 -12.19
C LEU A 73 -16.63 -15.89 -13.63
N VAL A 74 -15.67 -16.67 -14.12
CA VAL A 74 -15.69 -17.27 -15.46
C VAL A 74 -16.75 -18.38 -15.57
N ARG A 75 -16.86 -19.28 -14.59
CA ARG A 75 -17.80 -20.42 -14.67
C ARG A 75 -19.23 -20.10 -14.24
N TYR A 76 -19.39 -19.22 -13.26
CA TYR A 76 -20.69 -18.90 -12.65
C TYR A 76 -21.09 -17.44 -12.91
N ARG A 77 -20.65 -16.89 -14.04
CA ARG A 77 -20.90 -15.50 -14.46
C ARG A 77 -22.37 -15.09 -14.39
N HIS A 78 -23.28 -15.98 -14.78
CA HIS A 78 -24.72 -15.68 -14.72
C HIS A 78 -25.24 -15.39 -13.30
N LYS A 79 -24.56 -15.89 -12.25
CA LYS A 79 -24.92 -15.66 -10.83
C LYS A 79 -24.13 -14.53 -10.19
N TYR A 80 -22.85 -14.41 -10.55
CA TYR A 80 -21.90 -13.54 -9.87
C TYR A 80 -21.35 -12.41 -10.75
N GLY A 81 -21.80 -12.26 -11.99
CA GLY A 81 -21.44 -11.15 -12.87
C GLY A 81 -22.35 -9.92 -12.69
N PRO A 82 -22.00 -8.80 -13.36
CA PRO A 82 -22.72 -7.54 -13.27
C PRO A 82 -24.18 -7.70 -13.74
N LEU A 83 -25.09 -6.85 -13.22
CA LEU A 83 -26.54 -7.03 -13.42
C LEU A 83 -26.99 -6.95 -14.88
N ASN A 84 -26.33 -6.10 -15.67
CA ASN A 84 -26.79 -5.70 -17.01
C ASN A 84 -25.95 -6.28 -18.16
N ASP A 85 -24.99 -7.16 -17.89
CA ASP A 85 -24.17 -7.79 -18.93
C ASP A 85 -23.72 -9.22 -18.55
N ASP A 86 -23.84 -10.14 -19.49
CA ASP A 86 -23.41 -11.55 -19.37
C ASP A 86 -22.15 -11.86 -20.19
N LYS A 87 -21.59 -10.89 -20.92
CA LYS A 87 -20.40 -11.10 -21.77
C LYS A 87 -19.15 -11.39 -20.96
N TRP A 88 -18.46 -12.48 -21.27
CA TRP A 88 -17.27 -12.93 -20.53
C TRP A 88 -16.11 -11.92 -20.45
N TRP A 89 -15.97 -11.03 -21.44
CA TRP A 89 -14.95 -9.97 -21.47
C TRP A 89 -15.26 -8.77 -20.56
N HIS A 90 -16.49 -8.64 -20.08
CA HIS A 90 -16.88 -7.54 -19.21
C HIS A 90 -16.41 -7.86 -17.79
N LEU A 91 -15.18 -7.51 -17.45
CA LEU A 91 -14.69 -7.70 -16.09
C LEU A 91 -15.31 -6.67 -15.13
N ASP A 92 -15.47 -7.08 -13.87
CA ASP A 92 -15.98 -6.22 -12.80
C ASP A 92 -15.03 -5.04 -12.54
N PHE A 93 -15.54 -3.94 -11.97
CA PHE A 93 -14.77 -2.71 -11.75
C PHE A 93 -13.54 -2.97 -10.89
N PHE A 94 -13.70 -3.73 -9.80
CA PHE A 94 -12.59 -4.12 -8.94
C PHE A 94 -11.49 -4.86 -9.70
N MET A 95 -11.85 -5.76 -10.61
CA MET A 95 -10.88 -6.56 -11.38
C MET A 95 -10.07 -5.69 -12.35
N TRP A 96 -10.71 -4.72 -13.01
CA TRP A 96 -10.01 -3.75 -13.86
C TRP A 96 -9.03 -2.89 -13.07
N VAL A 97 -9.48 -2.35 -11.93
CA VAL A 97 -8.64 -1.53 -11.06
C VAL A 97 -7.47 -2.34 -10.50
N TYR A 98 -7.74 -3.57 -10.06
CA TYR A 98 -6.72 -4.48 -9.54
C TYR A 98 -5.67 -4.82 -10.60
N THR A 99 -6.11 -5.12 -11.83
CA THR A 99 -5.22 -5.39 -12.97
C THR A 99 -4.33 -4.19 -13.27
N LEU A 100 -4.90 -2.98 -13.28
CA LEU A 100 -4.14 -1.74 -13.47
C LEU A 100 -3.07 -1.57 -12.37
N CYS A 101 -3.45 -1.78 -11.11
CA CYS A 101 -2.54 -1.66 -9.97
C CYS A 101 -1.37 -2.66 -10.06
N LEU A 102 -1.66 -3.93 -10.36
CA LEU A 102 -0.64 -4.96 -10.53
C LEU A 102 0.26 -4.70 -11.74
N PHE A 103 -0.31 -4.22 -12.84
CA PHE A 103 0.47 -3.87 -14.03
C PHE A 103 1.46 -2.74 -13.72
N VAL A 104 1.02 -1.68 -13.05
CA VAL A 104 1.90 -0.57 -12.64
C VAL A 104 2.94 -1.04 -11.63
N PHE A 105 2.57 -1.92 -10.69
CA PHE A 105 3.49 -2.53 -9.72
C PHE A 105 4.56 -3.43 -10.37
N ALA A 106 4.26 -4.06 -11.51
CA ALA A 106 5.20 -4.94 -12.19
C ALA A 106 6.41 -4.19 -12.78
N PHE A 107 6.27 -2.94 -13.20
CA PHE A 107 7.37 -2.14 -13.77
C PHE A 107 8.59 -2.01 -12.84
N PRO A 108 8.46 -1.51 -11.59
CA PRO A 108 9.59 -1.39 -10.68
C PRO A 108 10.19 -2.75 -10.31
N LEU A 109 9.38 -3.81 -10.23
CA LEU A 109 9.88 -5.16 -9.96
C LEU A 109 10.65 -5.75 -11.14
N ALA A 110 10.27 -5.44 -12.37
CA ALA A 110 10.94 -5.95 -13.57
C ALA A 110 12.22 -5.16 -13.90
N ILE A 111 12.19 -3.83 -13.73
CA ILE A 111 13.29 -2.95 -14.17
C ILE A 111 14.38 -2.84 -13.11
N ALA A 112 14.03 -2.71 -11.83
CA ALA A 112 15.01 -2.41 -10.79
C ALA A 112 16.06 -3.51 -10.52
N PRO A 113 15.80 -4.81 -10.77
CA PRO A 113 16.85 -5.82 -10.74
C PRO A 113 17.79 -5.76 -11.95
N ALA A 114 17.30 -5.28 -13.11
CA ALA A 114 18.07 -5.23 -14.35
C ALA A 114 19.01 -4.02 -14.40
N ILE A 115 18.55 -2.87 -13.87
CA ILE A 115 19.33 -1.66 -13.69
C ILE A 115 19.21 -1.34 -12.20
N PRO A 116 20.30 -1.32 -11.40
CA PRO A 116 20.28 -1.24 -9.92
C PRO A 116 19.71 0.09 -9.38
N LEU A 117 18.43 0.33 -9.68
CA LEU A 117 17.62 1.50 -9.36
C LEU A 117 16.86 1.22 -8.06
N TYR A 118 17.61 1.19 -6.97
CA TYR A 118 17.07 0.83 -5.65
C TYR A 118 15.93 1.74 -5.19
N ASN A 119 16.00 3.06 -5.44
CA ASN A 119 14.92 3.98 -5.10
C ASN A 119 13.63 3.68 -5.88
N PHE A 120 13.76 3.24 -7.13
CA PHE A 120 12.61 2.86 -7.94
C PHE A 120 11.96 1.58 -7.42
N PHE A 121 12.78 0.62 -6.96
CA PHE A 121 12.28 -0.57 -6.28
C PHE A 121 11.54 -0.24 -4.97
N LEU A 122 12.06 0.70 -4.17
CA LEU A 122 11.42 1.14 -2.92
C LEU A 122 10.07 1.81 -3.18
N MET A 123 9.88 2.44 -4.34
CA MET A 123 8.58 3.00 -4.71
C MET A 123 7.58 1.97 -5.23
N SER A 124 7.93 0.68 -5.32
CA SER A 124 7.05 -0.37 -5.86
C SER A 124 5.69 -0.44 -5.15
N THR A 125 5.67 -0.46 -3.82
CA THR A 125 4.41 -0.51 -3.06
C THR A 125 3.58 0.77 -3.23
N ALA A 126 4.22 1.93 -3.39
CA ALA A 126 3.55 3.17 -3.73
C ALA A 126 2.98 3.15 -5.16
N MET A 127 3.68 2.50 -6.10
CA MET A 127 3.22 2.28 -7.47
C MET A 127 2.09 1.23 -7.57
N LEU A 128 1.97 0.33 -6.58
CA LEU A 128 0.82 -0.57 -6.45
C LEU A 128 -0.44 0.18 -6.01
N VAL A 129 -0.35 1.00 -4.95
CA VAL A 129 -1.54 1.68 -4.39
C VAL A 129 -1.84 3.04 -5.02
N GLY A 130 -0.86 3.67 -5.66
CA GLY A 130 -1.00 4.98 -6.29
C GLY A 130 -2.12 5.04 -7.33
N PRO A 131 -2.17 4.12 -8.31
CA PRO A 131 -3.27 4.05 -9.27
C PRO A 131 -4.64 3.88 -8.61
N LEU A 132 -4.72 3.07 -7.54
CA LEU A 132 -5.94 2.92 -6.74
C LEU A 132 -6.37 4.25 -6.11
N GLY A 133 -5.44 5.01 -5.54
CA GLY A 133 -5.69 6.36 -5.02
C GLY A 133 -6.21 7.32 -6.08
N ILE A 134 -5.63 7.29 -7.28
CA ILE A 134 -6.09 8.11 -8.42
C ILE A 134 -7.54 7.75 -8.78
N VAL A 135 -7.86 6.46 -8.86
CA VAL A 135 -9.24 6.00 -9.12
C VAL A 135 -10.21 6.50 -8.04
N TYR A 136 -9.84 6.42 -6.75
CA TYR A 136 -10.67 6.97 -5.67
C TYR A 136 -10.93 8.47 -5.85
N LEU A 137 -9.90 9.28 -6.09
CA LEU A 137 -10.04 10.73 -6.25
C LEU A 137 -10.85 11.10 -7.48
N ILE A 138 -10.60 10.44 -8.61
CA ILE A 138 -11.36 10.64 -9.85
C ILE A 138 -12.84 10.27 -9.64
N SER A 139 -13.13 9.20 -8.89
CA SER A 139 -14.51 8.77 -8.61
C SER A 139 -15.33 9.75 -7.78
N LEU A 140 -14.69 10.63 -7.01
CA LEU A 140 -15.39 11.67 -6.25
C LEU A 140 -15.97 12.78 -7.14
N LEU A 141 -15.43 12.95 -8.35
CA LEU A 141 -15.90 13.97 -9.29
C LEU A 141 -17.21 13.57 -9.99
N ALA A 142 -17.71 12.35 -9.79
CA ALA A 142 -18.97 11.85 -10.35
C ALA A 142 -19.16 12.13 -11.86
N PHE A 143 -18.06 12.07 -12.62
CA PHE A 143 -18.08 12.30 -14.06
C PHE A 143 -18.86 11.19 -14.77
N ARG A 144 -19.48 11.54 -15.89
CA ARG A 144 -20.17 10.58 -16.75
C ARG A 144 -19.16 9.99 -17.72
N LEU A 145 -19.00 8.67 -17.67
CA LEU A 145 -18.14 7.94 -18.59
C LEU A 145 -18.92 7.56 -19.85
N PRO A 146 -18.65 8.19 -21.02
CA PRO A 146 -19.28 7.77 -22.26
C PRO A 146 -18.70 6.42 -22.68
N GLY A 147 -19.56 5.43 -22.93
CA GLY A 147 -19.18 4.14 -23.51
C GLY A 147 -18.48 3.15 -22.57
N VAL A 148 -18.22 3.52 -21.30
CA VAL A 148 -17.60 2.61 -20.32
C VAL A 148 -18.64 2.13 -19.32
N TRP A 149 -18.61 0.82 -19.07
CA TRP A 149 -19.42 0.19 -18.04
C TRP A 149 -18.66 0.20 -16.71
N CYS A 150 -19.36 0.50 -15.61
CA CYS A 150 -18.80 0.44 -14.27
C CYS A 150 -19.55 -0.63 -13.47
N SER A 151 -19.05 -1.87 -13.50
CA SER A 151 -19.73 -3.03 -12.92
C SER A 151 -21.21 -3.10 -13.39
N SER A 152 -22.18 -2.98 -12.49
CA SER A 152 -23.61 -3.02 -12.83
C SER A 152 -24.15 -1.74 -13.49
N ASP A 153 -23.42 -0.63 -13.43
CA ASP A 153 -23.86 0.65 -14.01
C ASP A 153 -23.56 0.71 -15.51
N GLY A 154 -24.59 1.05 -16.28
CA GLY A 154 -24.52 1.19 -17.73
C GLY A 154 -23.77 2.45 -18.20
N PRO A 155 -23.39 2.50 -19.49
CA PRO A 155 -22.64 3.62 -20.06
C PRO A 155 -23.39 4.95 -19.93
N GLY A 156 -22.67 6.03 -19.64
CA GLY A 156 -23.23 7.39 -19.54
C GLY A 156 -23.93 7.71 -18.21
N THR A 157 -24.01 6.77 -17.27
CA THR A 157 -24.43 7.05 -15.91
C THR A 157 -23.34 7.81 -15.14
N PRO A 158 -23.69 8.69 -14.18
CA PRO A 158 -22.70 9.33 -13.32
C PRO A 158 -22.03 8.27 -12.45
N MET A 159 -20.70 8.23 -12.48
CA MET A 159 -19.94 7.22 -11.76
C MET A 159 -20.17 7.35 -10.24
N LYS A 160 -20.54 6.25 -9.58
CA LYS A 160 -20.65 6.18 -8.12
C LYS A 160 -19.25 6.24 -7.48
N PRO A 161 -19.15 6.59 -6.18
CA PRO A 161 -17.87 6.57 -5.49
C PRO A 161 -17.22 5.19 -5.59
N ALA A 162 -15.91 5.11 -5.86
CA ALA A 162 -15.26 3.83 -6.18
C ALA A 162 -15.38 2.76 -5.07
N VAL A 163 -15.51 3.17 -3.80
CA VAL A 163 -15.77 2.21 -2.71
C VAL A 163 -17.11 1.48 -2.89
N PHE A 164 -18.12 2.11 -3.48
CA PHE A 164 -19.39 1.46 -3.78
C PHE A 164 -19.18 0.26 -4.70
N TYR A 165 -18.49 0.45 -5.83
CA TYR A 165 -18.20 -0.62 -6.78
C TYR A 165 -17.33 -1.72 -6.19
N ILE A 166 -16.31 -1.35 -5.39
CA ILE A 166 -15.46 -2.34 -4.73
C ILE A 166 -16.26 -3.21 -3.75
N VAL A 167 -17.16 -2.62 -2.96
CA VAL A 167 -18.02 -3.37 -2.03
C VAL A 167 -19.02 -4.24 -2.80
N GLU A 168 -19.63 -3.71 -3.85
CA GLU A 168 -20.53 -4.47 -4.73
C GLU A 168 -19.83 -5.72 -5.28
N ASP A 169 -18.65 -5.54 -5.88
CA ASP A 169 -17.92 -6.62 -6.57
C ASP A 169 -17.38 -7.66 -5.57
N ILE A 170 -16.73 -7.23 -4.48
CA ILE A 170 -16.17 -8.13 -3.46
C ILE A 170 -17.28 -8.93 -2.78
N VAL A 171 -18.37 -8.30 -2.36
CA VAL A 171 -19.43 -9.03 -1.62
C VAL A 171 -20.23 -9.95 -2.54
N ALA A 172 -20.46 -9.54 -3.79
CA ALA A 172 -21.12 -10.39 -4.74
C ALA A 172 -20.27 -11.61 -5.11
N VAL A 173 -18.97 -11.43 -5.38
CA VAL A 173 -18.08 -12.49 -5.89
C VAL A 173 -17.37 -13.24 -4.75
N ASP A 174 -16.59 -12.55 -3.92
CA ASP A 174 -15.73 -13.17 -2.91
C ASP A 174 -16.54 -13.79 -1.77
N PHE A 175 -17.65 -13.14 -1.39
CA PHE A 175 -18.56 -13.64 -0.38
C PHE A 175 -19.75 -14.42 -0.97
N MET A 176 -19.74 -14.69 -2.28
CA MET A 176 -20.72 -15.52 -2.99
C MET A 176 -22.20 -15.10 -2.80
N HIS A 177 -22.49 -13.81 -2.60
CA HIS A 177 -23.87 -13.33 -2.50
C HIS A 177 -24.54 -13.06 -3.87
N GLY A 178 -23.75 -12.97 -4.94
CA GLY A 178 -24.25 -12.87 -6.31
C GLY A 178 -25.10 -11.64 -6.62
N ARG A 179 -25.95 -11.77 -7.65
CA ARG A 179 -26.78 -10.68 -8.18
C ARG A 179 -27.83 -10.14 -7.20
N ASP A 180 -28.36 -10.96 -6.29
CA ASP A 180 -29.34 -10.51 -5.31
C ASP A 180 -28.76 -9.41 -4.41
N TYR A 181 -27.49 -9.55 -4.01
CA TYR A 181 -26.79 -8.51 -3.27
C TYR A 181 -26.56 -7.25 -4.10
N ARG A 182 -26.20 -7.41 -5.39
CA ARG A 182 -26.04 -6.27 -6.30
C ARG A 182 -27.34 -5.48 -6.44
N THR A 183 -28.48 -6.16 -6.61
CA THR A 183 -29.78 -5.48 -6.65
C THR A 183 -30.05 -4.74 -5.33
N ALA A 184 -29.89 -5.42 -4.19
CA ALA A 184 -30.16 -4.84 -2.88
C ALA A 184 -29.28 -3.62 -2.54
N ILE A 185 -28.00 -3.62 -2.91
CA ILE A 185 -27.10 -2.48 -2.63
C ILE A 185 -27.43 -1.27 -3.53
N HIS A 186 -27.86 -1.49 -4.78
CA HIS A 186 -28.33 -0.42 -5.66
C HIS A 186 -29.68 0.14 -5.19
N GLU A 187 -30.62 -0.71 -4.76
CA GLU A 187 -31.88 -0.27 -4.14
C GLU A 187 -31.62 0.59 -2.90
N ARG A 188 -30.72 0.14 -2.01
CA ARG A 188 -30.31 0.92 -0.84
C ARG A 188 -29.65 2.25 -1.22
N TRP A 189 -28.81 2.25 -2.26
CA TRP A 189 -28.20 3.47 -2.80
C TRP A 189 -29.24 4.51 -3.22
N HIS A 190 -30.30 4.07 -3.89
CA HIS A 190 -31.39 4.94 -4.32
C HIS A 190 -32.30 5.38 -3.16
N ALA A 191 -32.54 4.50 -2.19
CA ALA A 191 -33.43 4.76 -1.06
C ALA A 191 -32.80 5.64 0.04
N SER A 192 -31.48 5.55 0.26
CA SER A 192 -30.83 6.09 1.46
C SER A 192 -29.79 7.18 1.13
N PRO A 193 -30.13 8.48 1.26
CA PRO A 193 -29.15 9.58 1.23
C PRO A 193 -27.95 9.41 2.19
N PRO A 194 -28.11 9.00 3.46
CA PRO A 194 -26.96 8.84 4.35
C PRO A 194 -26.02 7.71 3.90
N PHE A 195 -26.53 6.66 3.27
CA PHE A 195 -25.71 5.60 2.68
C PHE A 195 -24.84 6.13 1.53
N ARG A 196 -25.40 6.97 0.65
CA ARG A 196 -24.62 7.64 -0.41
C ARG A 196 -23.47 8.47 0.15
N LYS A 197 -23.77 9.26 1.19
CA LYS A 197 -22.76 10.09 1.89
C LYS A 197 -21.67 9.22 2.53
N MET A 198 -22.04 8.11 3.15
CA MET A 198 -21.08 7.15 3.73
C MET A 198 -20.10 6.62 2.67
N MET A 199 -20.58 6.22 1.49
CA MET A 199 -19.72 5.73 0.41
C MET A 199 -18.77 6.81 -0.14
N SER A 200 -19.24 8.05 -0.27
CA SER A 200 -18.38 9.17 -0.65
C SER A 200 -17.32 9.46 0.40
N HIS A 201 -17.67 9.43 1.70
CA HIS A 201 -16.71 9.63 2.78
C HIS A 201 -15.65 8.52 2.84
N LEU A 202 -16.06 7.26 2.66
CA LEU A 202 -15.11 6.15 2.59
C LEU A 202 -14.17 6.29 1.39
N THR A 203 -14.70 6.70 0.24
CA THR A 203 -13.90 6.94 -0.97
C THR A 203 -12.89 8.07 -0.75
N LEU A 204 -13.31 9.18 -0.14
CA LEU A 204 -12.41 10.28 0.23
C LEU A 204 -11.35 9.84 1.23
N TYR A 205 -11.75 9.08 2.26
CA TYR A 205 -10.83 8.53 3.25
C TYR A 205 -9.74 7.68 2.61
N TRP A 206 -10.11 6.75 1.72
CA TRP A 206 -9.13 5.92 1.02
C TRP A 206 -8.25 6.71 0.07
N GLY A 207 -8.81 7.68 -0.66
CA GLY A 207 -8.02 8.59 -1.52
C GLY A 207 -6.96 9.36 -0.73
N LEU A 208 -7.35 9.97 0.40
CA LEU A 208 -6.44 10.68 1.29
C LEU A 208 -5.42 9.75 1.96
N SER A 209 -5.86 8.55 2.37
CA SER A 209 -4.99 7.54 2.98
C SER A 209 -3.89 7.09 2.02
N VAL A 210 -4.23 6.87 0.74
CA VAL A 210 -3.24 6.54 -0.30
C VAL A 210 -2.29 7.71 -0.55
N LEU A 211 -2.79 8.94 -0.66
CA LEU A 211 -1.93 10.12 -0.84
C LEU A 211 -0.91 10.26 0.29
N LEU A 212 -1.36 10.09 1.54
CA LEU A 212 -0.48 10.09 2.70
C LEU A 212 0.56 8.98 2.63
N TYR A 213 0.15 7.76 2.28
CA TYR A 213 1.04 6.61 2.13
C TYR A 213 2.11 6.85 1.07
N VAL A 214 1.72 7.33 -0.11
CA VAL A 214 2.65 7.63 -1.21
C VAL A 214 3.63 8.72 -0.79
N GLY A 215 3.14 9.78 -0.13
CA GLY A 215 3.97 10.86 0.39
C GLY A 215 5.01 10.39 1.42
N ILE A 216 4.60 9.56 2.39
CA ILE A 216 5.52 8.98 3.39
C ILE A 216 6.53 8.05 2.71
N THR A 217 6.09 7.21 1.79
CA THR A 217 6.98 6.29 1.04
C THR A 217 8.04 7.07 0.26
N ALA A 218 7.64 8.13 -0.43
CA ALA A 218 8.57 9.00 -1.16
C ALA A 218 9.56 9.70 -0.22
N ALA A 219 9.07 10.25 0.89
CA ALA A 219 9.92 10.90 1.89
C ALA A 219 10.96 9.95 2.47
N VAL A 220 10.59 8.73 2.85
CA VAL A 220 11.52 7.72 3.37
C VAL A 220 12.51 7.29 2.30
N THR A 221 12.05 7.10 1.05
CA THR A 221 12.90 6.68 -0.06
C THR A 221 14.00 7.70 -0.36
N TRP A 222 13.72 9.00 -0.23
CA TRP A 222 14.70 10.06 -0.52
C TRP A 222 15.54 10.49 0.68
N ALA A 223 15.00 10.39 1.89
CA ALA A 223 15.67 10.93 3.09
C ALA A 223 16.38 9.88 3.95
N ALA A 224 15.98 8.60 3.87
CA ALA A 224 16.50 7.57 4.77
C ALA A 224 17.64 6.74 4.13
N PRO A 225 18.56 6.19 4.95
CA PRO A 225 19.54 5.22 4.47
C PRO A 225 18.88 3.99 3.87
N PHE A 226 19.43 3.48 2.76
CA PHE A 226 18.84 2.37 1.99
C PHE A 226 18.49 1.15 2.85
N GLY A 227 19.40 0.72 3.74
CA GLY A 227 19.17 -0.45 4.59
C GLY A 227 17.94 -0.31 5.50
N PHE A 228 17.67 0.89 5.99
CA PHE A 228 16.44 1.17 6.75
C PHE A 228 15.23 1.24 5.81
N ALA A 229 15.33 2.00 4.73
CA ALA A 229 14.23 2.21 3.78
C ALA A 229 13.71 0.88 3.22
N PHE A 230 14.61 -0.06 2.90
CA PHE A 230 14.28 -1.38 2.38
C PHE A 230 13.38 -2.19 3.32
N GLY A 231 13.71 -2.25 4.61
CA GLY A 231 12.87 -2.93 5.60
C GLY A 231 11.60 -2.15 5.92
N TRP A 232 11.71 -0.83 6.01
CA TRP A 232 10.61 0.04 6.41
C TRP A 232 9.48 0.08 5.38
N VAL A 233 9.77 0.26 4.09
CA VAL A 233 8.73 0.41 3.05
C VAL A 233 7.77 -0.78 3.02
N LEU A 234 8.31 -2.00 3.15
CA LEU A 234 7.47 -3.19 3.19
C LEU A 234 6.64 -3.27 4.48
N GLY A 235 7.25 -2.97 5.64
CA GLY A 235 6.51 -2.93 6.91
C GLY A 235 5.44 -1.84 6.95
N GLN A 236 5.75 -0.66 6.42
CA GLN A 236 4.86 0.48 6.29
C GLN A 236 3.60 0.11 5.50
N PHE A 237 3.72 -0.69 4.43
CA PHE A 237 2.57 -1.16 3.66
C PHE A 237 1.53 -1.88 4.53
N PHE A 238 1.97 -2.80 5.39
CA PHE A 238 1.08 -3.55 6.28
C PHE A 238 0.53 -2.69 7.42
N ILE A 239 1.35 -1.82 8.01
CA ILE A 239 0.90 -0.87 9.04
C ILE A 239 -0.18 0.04 8.45
N TRP A 240 0.07 0.59 7.27
CA TRP A 240 -0.89 1.43 6.57
C TRP A 240 -2.18 0.68 6.22
N ALA A 241 -2.08 -0.56 5.74
CA ALA A 241 -3.26 -1.39 5.43
C ALA A 241 -4.10 -1.65 6.69
N ALA A 242 -3.46 -1.98 7.82
CA ALA A 242 -4.14 -2.22 9.09
C ALA A 242 -4.81 -0.95 9.64
N VAL A 243 -4.12 0.19 9.62
CA VAL A 243 -4.66 1.49 10.04
C VAL A 243 -5.83 1.91 9.14
N SER A 244 -5.68 1.72 7.82
CA SER A 244 -6.71 2.03 6.83
C SER A 244 -7.95 1.15 6.99
N ALA A 245 -7.75 -0.13 7.27
CA ALA A 245 -8.85 -1.06 7.56
C ALA A 245 -9.59 -0.66 8.84
N LEU A 246 -8.87 -0.33 9.92
CA LEU A 246 -9.48 0.11 11.17
C LEU A 246 -10.28 1.41 10.99
N GLY A 247 -9.72 2.40 10.31
CA GLY A 247 -10.44 3.66 10.03
C GLY A 247 -11.69 3.42 9.18
N SER A 248 -11.58 2.58 8.13
CA SER A 248 -12.74 2.20 7.30
C SER A 248 -13.84 1.51 8.11
N TRP A 249 -13.46 0.62 9.04
CA TRP A 249 -14.41 -0.04 9.94
C TRP A 249 -15.15 0.96 10.83
N MET A 250 -14.42 1.92 11.43
CA MET A 250 -15.02 2.98 12.26
C MET A 250 -15.98 3.86 11.45
N LEU A 251 -15.55 4.33 10.27
CA LEU A 251 -16.36 5.17 9.38
C LEU A 251 -17.64 4.44 8.94
N THR A 252 -17.53 3.17 8.57
CA THR A 252 -18.68 2.33 8.20
C THR A 252 -19.64 2.17 9.37
N LYS A 253 -19.14 1.88 10.58
CA LYS A 253 -19.97 1.72 11.78
C LYS A 253 -20.75 2.99 12.09
N TRP A 254 -20.10 4.16 11.99
CA TRP A 254 -20.74 5.46 12.20
C TRP A 254 -21.73 5.80 11.10
N GLY A 255 -21.39 5.57 9.83
CA GLY A 255 -22.29 5.81 8.70
C GLY A 255 -23.55 4.94 8.76
N LEU A 256 -23.42 3.66 9.11
CA LEU A 256 -24.55 2.76 9.31
C LEU A 256 -25.40 3.15 10.53
N ALA A 257 -24.79 3.67 11.59
CA ALA A 257 -25.55 4.19 12.73
C ALA A 257 -26.36 5.43 12.33
N ALA A 258 -25.75 6.37 11.62
CA ALA A 258 -26.43 7.55 11.09
C ALA A 258 -27.59 7.19 10.16
N GLU A 259 -27.40 6.19 9.30
CA GLU A 259 -28.47 5.68 8.44
C GLU A 259 -29.62 5.05 9.24
N ARG A 260 -29.33 4.25 10.27
CA ARG A 260 -30.38 3.68 11.15
C ARG A 260 -31.19 4.78 11.85
N HIS A 261 -30.53 5.83 12.33
CA HIS A 261 -31.20 6.96 12.95
C HIS A 261 -32.11 7.69 11.95
N TRP A 262 -31.63 7.92 10.72
CA TRP A 262 -32.42 8.55 9.67
C TRP A 262 -33.69 7.74 9.34
N TRP A 263 -33.59 6.42 9.18
CA TRP A 263 -34.75 5.55 8.96
C TRP A 263 -35.74 5.55 10.14
N SER A 264 -35.25 5.64 11.38
CA SER A 264 -36.13 5.72 12.55
C SER A 264 -36.96 7.01 12.55
N GLN A 265 -36.37 8.14 12.14
CA GLN A 265 -37.05 9.43 12.08
C GLN A 265 -38.17 9.42 11.04
N GLN A 266 -37.94 8.84 9.85
CA GLN A 266 -38.98 8.76 8.81
C GLN A 266 -40.21 7.98 9.26
N LYS A 267 -40.02 6.84 9.94
CA LYS A 267 -41.13 6.05 10.49
C LYS A 267 -41.97 6.83 11.50
N HIS A 268 -41.35 7.71 12.28
CA HIS A 268 -42.06 8.57 13.23
C HIS A 268 -42.87 9.65 12.52
N THR A 269 -42.32 10.26 11.47
CA THR A 269 -43.04 11.25 10.64
C THR A 269 -44.26 10.63 9.96
N GLU A 270 -44.11 9.49 9.28
CA GLU A 270 -45.23 8.80 8.61
C GLU A 270 -46.36 8.44 9.57
N LYS A 271 -46.02 7.99 10.78
CA LYS A 271 -47.01 7.66 11.81
C LYS A 271 -47.73 8.90 12.35
N GLY A 272 -47.03 10.03 12.46
CA GLY A 272 -47.62 11.31 12.87
C GLY A 272 -48.63 11.84 11.85
N ASP A 273 -48.30 11.77 10.57
CA ASP A 273 -49.17 12.23 9.48
C ASP A 273 -50.41 11.33 9.28
N SER A 274 -50.33 10.04 9.65
CA SER A 274 -51.48 9.13 9.59
C SER A 274 -52.53 9.32 10.70
N LEU A 275 -52.24 10.16 11.70
CA LEU A 275 -53.09 10.40 12.88
C LEU A 275 -53.67 11.82 12.94
N GLY A 276 -53.34 12.69 11.99
CA GLY A 276 -53.87 14.05 11.83
C GLY A 276 -54.83 14.16 10.66
#